data_AF-A0A355AF53-F1
#
_entry.id   AF-A0A355AF53-F1
#
_cell.length_a   1.000
_cell.length_b   1.000
_cell.length_c   1.000
_cell.angle_alpha   90.00
_cell.angle_beta   90.00
_cell.angle_gamma   90.00
#
_symmetry.space_group_name_H-M   'P 1'
#
loop_
_entity.id
_entity.type
_entity.pdbx_description
1 polymer ?
#
loop_
_entity_poly.entity_id
_entity_poly.type
_entity_poly.pdbx_seq_one_letter_code
_entity_poly.pdbx_strand_id
1 'polypeptide(L)'
;MGQTEVLNAFSLYAGLDASVRESGQFVGTKNHISKRGSPYLKKAIWQAAVLSCRFNPKLKEYYQKKLSEGKKPMVIQGAIARRLTQIIYAILKTNQDYNPNL
;
A
#
# COMPACT_ATOMS: atom_id res chain seq x y z
N MET A 1 -17.67 6.60 11.52
CA MET A 1 -16.68 7.41 10.75
C MET A 1 -15.27 7.23 11.38
N GLY A 2 -14.72 6.00 11.47
CA GLY A 2 -13.87 5.67 12.63
C GLY A 2 -12.41 5.22 12.43
N GLN A 3 -12.01 4.61 11.30
CA GLN A 3 -10.65 4.07 11.15
C GLN A 3 -10.13 4.13 9.70
N THR A 4 -11.02 3.91 8.72
CA THR A 4 -10.71 3.95 7.29
C THR A 4 -10.23 5.32 6.81
N GLU A 5 -10.79 6.42 7.32
CA GLU A 5 -10.37 7.77 6.97
C GLU A 5 -8.96 8.10 7.47
N VAL A 6 -8.61 7.68 8.69
CA VAL A 6 -7.29 7.93 9.27
C VAL A 6 -6.21 7.04 8.62
N LEU A 7 -6.57 5.80 8.27
CA LEU A 7 -5.72 4.92 7.47
C LEU A 7 -5.46 5.49 6.06
N ASN A 8 -6.46 6.13 5.47
CA ASN A 8 -6.32 6.83 4.20
C ASN A 8 -5.43 8.07 4.34
N ALA A 9 -5.52 8.83 5.44
CA ALA A 9 -4.68 10.00 5.70
C ALA A 9 -3.18 9.64 5.79
N PHE A 10 -2.82 8.56 6.49
CA PHE A 10 -1.43 8.10 6.56
C PHE A 10 -0.94 7.53 5.22
N SER A 11 -1.79 6.84 4.48
CA SER A 11 -1.48 6.35 3.13
C SER A 11 -1.26 7.50 2.13
N LEU A 12 -1.99 8.61 2.29
CA LEU A 12 -1.78 9.86 1.56
C LEU A 12 -0.44 10.52 1.92
N TYR A 13 -0.09 10.54 3.20
CA TYR A 13 1.20 11.08 3.67
C TYR A 13 2.40 10.24 3.19
N ALA A 14 2.24 8.92 3.12
CA ALA A 14 3.24 8.00 2.57
C ALA A 14 3.34 8.04 1.03
N GLY A 15 2.43 8.75 0.36
CA GLY A 15 2.41 8.85 -1.10
C GLY A 15 2.14 7.55 -1.82
N LEU A 16 1.40 6.64 -1.18
CA LEU A 16 1.04 5.32 -1.71
C LEU A 16 -0.44 5.22 -2.08
N ASP A 17 -1.18 6.33 -1.96
CA ASP A 17 -2.49 6.44 -2.55
C ASP A 17 -2.38 6.64 -4.07
N ALA A 18 -3.19 5.90 -4.82
CA ALA A 18 -3.36 6.13 -6.25
C ALA A 18 -4.02 7.51 -6.39
N SER A 19 -3.37 8.47 -7.05
CA SER A 19 -4.01 9.75 -7.30
C SER A 19 -5.31 9.52 -8.06
N VAL A 20 -6.44 9.66 -7.38
CA VAL A 20 -7.75 9.75 -8.02
C VAL A 20 -7.76 11.08 -8.75
N ARG A 21 -7.58 11.02 -10.07
CA ARG A 21 -7.67 12.20 -10.94
C ARG A 21 -9.11 12.30 -11.41
N GLU A 22 -9.96 12.87 -10.56
CA GLU A 22 -11.34 13.21 -10.90
C GLU A 22 -11.43 14.71 -11.16
N SER A 23 -11.74 15.09 -12.40
CA SER A 23 -12.15 16.45 -12.75
C SER A 23 -13.53 16.36 -13.41
N GLY A 24 -14.59 16.60 -12.65
CA GLY A 24 -15.97 16.89 -13.10
C GLY A 24 -16.68 15.85 -13.97
N GLN A 25 -16.10 15.47 -15.12
CA GLN A 25 -16.66 14.55 -16.11
C GLN A 25 -15.70 13.40 -16.51
N PHE A 26 -14.54 13.26 -15.85
CA PHE A 26 -13.56 12.23 -16.20
C PHE A 26 -13.14 11.41 -14.97
N VAL A 27 -13.48 10.12 -14.97
CA VAL A 27 -12.95 9.12 -14.02
C VAL A 27 -11.78 8.42 -14.70
N GLY A 28 -10.56 8.85 -14.40
CA GLY A 28 -9.35 8.26 -14.97
C GLY A 28 -9.17 6.80 -14.53
N THR A 29 -9.27 5.85 -15.46
CA THR A 29 -9.04 4.41 -15.21
C THR A 29 -7.56 4.05 -15.02
N LYS A 30 -6.63 4.99 -15.30
CA LYS A 30 -5.18 4.86 -15.12
C LYS A 30 -4.67 5.85 -14.06
N ASN A 31 -4.93 5.55 -12.80
CA ASN A 31 -4.44 6.37 -11.69
C ASN A 31 -2.96 6.05 -11.40
N HIS A 32 -2.11 7.06 -11.54
CA HIS A 32 -0.72 6.99 -11.14
C HIS A 32 -0.60 7.19 -9.63
N ILE A 33 0.41 6.57 -9.00
CA ILE A 33 0.75 6.82 -7.60
C ILE A 33 0.93 8.33 -7.39
N SER A 34 0.26 8.86 -6.37
CA SER A 34 0.34 10.29 -6.06
C SER A 34 1.78 10.71 -5.76
N LYS A 35 2.14 11.93 -6.18
CA LYS A 35 3.41 12.58 -5.79
C LYS A 35 3.32 13.27 -4.43
N ARG A 36 2.17 13.16 -3.75
CA ARG A 36 1.94 13.73 -2.41
C ARG A 36 2.69 12.85 -1.40
N GLY A 37 3.33 13.43 -0.39
CA GLY A 37 4.11 12.69 0.61
C GLY A 37 5.63 12.66 0.39
N SER A 38 6.37 12.03 1.32
CA SER A 38 7.84 11.99 1.27
C SER A 38 8.37 10.98 0.24
N PRO A 39 9.23 11.40 -0.72
CA PRO A 39 9.79 10.49 -1.72
C PRO A 39 10.68 9.41 -1.11
N TYR A 40 11.37 9.72 -0.01
CA TYR A 40 12.21 8.78 0.73
C TYR A 40 11.36 7.71 1.41
N LEU A 41 10.29 8.11 2.07
CA LEU A 41 9.37 7.19 2.75
C LEU A 41 8.72 6.24 1.73
N LYS A 42 8.27 6.77 0.59
CA LYS A 42 7.71 5.95 -0.49
C LYS A 42 8.72 4.93 -1.02
N LYS A 43 9.96 5.35 -1.26
CA LYS A 43 11.04 4.46 -1.74
C LYS A 43 11.33 3.35 -0.73
N ALA A 44 11.41 3.70 0.55
CA ALA A 44 11.63 2.74 1.64
C ALA A 44 10.50 1.70 1.71
N ILE A 45 9.23 2.14 1.68
CA ILE A 45 8.08 1.22 1.71
C ILE A 45 8.02 0.35 0.45
N TRP A 46 8.38 0.90 -0.72
CA TRP A 46 8.43 0.12 -1.95
C TRP A 46 9.49 -0.98 -1.89
N GLN A 47 10.69 -0.66 -1.38
CA GLN A 47 11.75 -1.64 -1.16
C GLN A 47 11.33 -2.68 -0.11
N ALA A 48 10.69 -2.25 0.98
CA ALA A 48 10.12 -3.15 1.97
C ALA A 48 9.10 -4.10 1.33
N ALA A 49 8.21 -3.61 0.46
CA ALA A 49 7.23 -4.44 -0.25
C ALA A 49 7.89 -5.52 -1.12
N VAL A 50 9.00 -5.22 -1.81
CA VAL A 50 9.79 -6.23 -2.56
C VAL A 50 10.23 -7.34 -1.61
N LEU A 51 10.85 -6.97 -0.49
CA LEU A 51 11.44 -7.92 0.46
C LEU A 51 10.35 -8.72 1.20
N SER A 52 9.22 -8.09 1.53
CA SER A 52 8.10 -8.74 2.19
C SER A 52 7.50 -9.87 1.34
N CYS A 53 7.45 -9.75 0.01
CA CYS A 53 7.03 -10.85 -0.86
C CYS A 53 8.00 -12.05 -0.82
N ARG A 54 9.27 -11.82 -0.48
CA ARG A 54 10.29 -12.87 -0.42
C ARG A 54 10.30 -13.58 0.93
N PHE A 55 10.15 -12.83 2.02
CA PHE A 55 10.32 -13.35 3.38
C PHE A 55 9.00 -13.64 4.12
N ASN A 56 7.90 -12.98 3.76
CA ASN A 56 6.61 -13.21 4.40
C ASN A 56 5.72 -14.14 3.53
N PRO A 57 5.41 -15.37 3.99
CA PRO A 57 4.65 -16.34 3.20
C PRO A 57 3.21 -15.87 2.90
N LYS A 58 2.54 -15.14 3.81
CA LYS A 58 1.18 -14.61 3.57
C LYS A 58 1.16 -13.55 2.47
N LEU A 59 2.16 -12.67 2.47
CA LEU A 59 2.26 -11.62 1.44
C LEU A 59 2.69 -12.21 0.08
N LYS A 60 3.48 -13.29 0.09
CA LYS A 60 3.79 -14.08 -1.10
C LYS A 60 2.54 -14.75 -1.68
N GLU A 61 1.73 -15.37 -0.84
CA GLU A 61 0.46 -15.97 -1.25
C GLU A 61 -0.50 -14.92 -1.83
N TYR A 62 -0.62 -13.76 -1.18
CA TYR A 62 -1.40 -12.65 -1.72
C TYR A 62 -0.88 -12.18 -3.09
N TYR A 63 0.44 -12.09 -3.23
CA TYR A 63 1.07 -11.74 -4.51
C TYR A 63 0.73 -12.76 -5.60
N GLN A 64 0.87 -14.05 -5.31
CA GLN A 64 0.57 -15.14 -6.24
C GLN A 64 -0.92 -15.18 -6.62
N LYS A 65 -1.82 -14.99 -5.66
CA LYS A 65 -3.27 -14.89 -5.92
C LYS A 65 -3.61 -13.73 -6.86
N LYS A 66 -2.98 -12.57 -6.66
CA LYS A 66 -3.20 -11.43 -7.57
C LYS A 66 -2.56 -11.62 -8.94
N LEU A 67 -1.49 -12.41 -9.02
CA LEU A 67 -0.86 -12.77 -10.28
C LEU A 67 -1.75 -13.75 -11.07
N SER A 68 -2.38 -14.73 -10.41
CA SER A 68 -3.34 -15.64 -11.04
C SER A 68 -4.63 -14.93 -11.48
N GLU A 69 -5.01 -13.83 -10.82
CA GLU A 69 -6.08 -12.93 -11.28
C GLU A 69 -5.70 -12.10 -12.54
N GLY A 70 -4.47 -12.25 -13.08
CA GLY A 70 -4.02 -11.56 -14.29
C GLY A 70 -3.58 -10.11 -14.05
N LYS A 71 -3.37 -9.69 -12.79
CA LYS A 71 -2.94 -8.32 -12.49
C LYS A 71 -1.45 -8.13 -12.80
N LYS A 72 -1.09 -6.94 -13.29
CA LYS A 72 0.31 -6.59 -13.56
C LYS A 72 1.12 -6.58 -12.25
N PRO A 73 2.34 -7.16 -12.21
CA PRO A 73 3.20 -7.22 -11.02
C PRO A 73 3.35 -5.88 -10.28
N MET A 74 3.52 -4.79 -11.03
CA MET A 74 3.70 -3.44 -10.49
C MET A 74 2.46 -2.94 -9.72
N VAL A 75 1.25 -3.35 -10.13
CA VAL A 75 -0.01 -3.02 -9.44
C VAL A 75 -0.13 -3.83 -8.15
N ILE A 76 0.24 -5.10 -8.21
CA ILE A 76 0.25 -5.99 -7.03
C ILE A 76 1.21 -5.45 -5.97
N GLN A 77 2.39 -5.00 -6.40
CA GLN A 77 3.39 -4.43 -5.51
C GLN A 77 2.92 -3.13 -4.85
N GLY A 78 2.21 -2.27 -5.58
CA GLY A 78 1.54 -1.11 -5.00
C GLY A 78 0.49 -1.49 -3.94
N ALA A 79 -0.28 -2.55 -4.17
CA ALA A 79 -1.24 -3.05 -3.18
C ALA A 79 -0.56 -3.58 -1.90
N ILE A 80 0.59 -4.25 -2.04
CA ILE A 80 1.38 -4.74 -0.91
C ILE A 80 2.02 -3.58 -0.14
N ALA A 81 2.58 -2.59 -0.84
CA ALA A 81 3.10 -1.37 -0.23
C ALA A 81 2.02 -0.62 0.58
N ARG A 82 0.79 -0.53 0.05
CA ARG A 82 -0.35 0.05 0.78
C ARG A 82 -0.67 -0.76 2.04
N ARG A 83 -0.66 -2.10 1.96
CA ARG A 83 -0.90 -2.97 3.12
C ARG A 83 0.18 -2.83 4.18
N LEU A 84 1.45 -2.71 3.79
CA LEU A 84 2.55 -2.44 4.73
C LEU A 84 2.39 -1.09 5.43
N THR A 85 1.94 -0.07 4.70
CA THR A 85 1.68 1.26 5.27
C THR A 85 0.61 1.21 6.35
N GLN A 86 -0.44 0.41 6.15
CA GLN A 86 -1.49 0.17 7.15
C GLN A 86 -0.96 -0.58 8.37
N ILE A 87 -0.10 -1.58 8.17
CA ILE A 87 0.55 -2.32 9.27
C ILE A 87 1.43 -1.39 10.10
N ILE A 88 2.28 -0.59 9.45
CA ILE A 88 3.15 0.40 10.12
C ILE A 88 2.30 1.38 10.94
N TYR A 89 1.23 1.90 10.35
CA TYR A 89 0.32 2.80 11.05
C TYR A 89 -0.35 2.14 12.26
N ALA A 90 -0.80 0.89 12.11
CA ALA A 90 -1.41 0.14 13.20
C ALA A 90 -0.43 -0.04 14.37
N ILE A 91 0.81 -0.47 14.09
CA ILE A 91 1.88 -0.60 15.08
C ILE A 91 2.15 0.72 15.78
N LEU A 92 2.31 1.82 15.03
CA LEU A 92 2.56 3.14 15.60
C LEU A 92 1.41 3.62 16.50
N LYS A 93 0.17 3.25 16.16
CA LYS A 93 -1.02 3.65 16.92
C LYS A 93 -1.24 2.81 18.18
N THR A 94 -1.03 1.49 18.09
CA THR A 94 -1.29 0.56 19.20
C THR A 94 -0.05 0.32 20.07
N ASN A 95 1.14 0.73 19.61
CA ASN A 95 2.44 0.46 20.22
C ASN A 95 2.63 -1.04 20.55
N GLN A 96 2.06 -1.90 19.70
CA GLN A 96 2.14 -3.35 19.82
C GLN A 96 3.13 -3.91 18.81
N ASP A 97 3.84 -4.97 19.20
CA ASP A 97 4.82 -5.61 18.35
C ASP A 97 4.19 -6.19 17.07
N TYR A 98 4.96 -6.13 15.98
CA TYR A 98 4.54 -6.70 14.70
C TYR A 98 4.40 -8.22 14.82
N ASN A 99 3.18 -8.73 14.68
CA ASN A 99 2.92 -10.15 14.56
C ASN A 99 2.78 -10.54 13.07
N PRO A 100 3.77 -11.23 12.46
CA PRO A 100 3.72 -11.65 11.06
C PRO A 100 2.65 -12.73 10.77
N ASN A 101 2.08 -13.34 11.81
CA ASN A 101 1.11 -14.43 11.72
C ASN A 101 -0.36 -13.97 11.87
N LEU A 102 -0.64 -12.69 12.10
CA LEU A 102 -2.00 -12.12 12.01
C LEU A 102 -2.42 -11.91 10.54
#